data_AF-A0A0G2FMP8-F1
#
_entry.id   AF-A0A0G2FMP8-F1
#
_cell.length_a   1.000
_cell.length_b   1.000
_cell.length_c   1.000
_cell.angle_alpha   90.00
_cell.angle_beta   90.00
_cell.angle_gamma   90.00
#
_symmetry.space_group_name_H-M   'P 1'
#
loop_
_entity.id
_entity.type
_entity.pdbx_description
1 polymer ?
#
loop_
_entity_poly.entity_id
_entity_poly.type
_entity_poly.pdbx_seq_one_letter_code
_entity_poly.pdbx_strand_id
1 'polypeptide(L)'
;MRNRKSPLGWMDLPGEIKNRIYELTLVSKAPVYICSQYFRPAKLQLRLFRDYNSHDRDSHEVETYGPSHLHRISPNLLLANKQTYREGCPILYGRNNLAFHHQDTFNMFMMRLDGIRPCGFTLPLLFVQHITLSPEAEVDYEHLMLFRKLNGWSIFSKSCQNLKTITLDERCFSWPHLDAIMFIKFGGFELIVKHQGEHKAIEIIDNMKVSLRTAGRMYRRPWRGVPERTRIVDMLRRSWEREVVKSMKYILELEQLFPKLQL
;
A
#
# COMPACT_ATOMS: atom_id res chain seq x y z
N MET A 1 22.16 -51.47 0.10
CA MET A 1 22.12 -50.00 0.34
C MET A 1 20.84 -49.44 -0.28
N ARG A 2 19.89 -48.94 0.53
CA ARG A 2 18.67 -48.32 -0.01
C ARG A 2 19.05 -46.96 -0.59
N ASN A 3 18.87 -46.79 -1.89
CA ASN A 3 18.99 -45.51 -2.59
C ASN A 3 17.94 -44.55 -2.01
N ARG A 4 18.33 -43.71 -1.05
CA ARG A 4 17.47 -42.63 -0.57
C ARG A 4 17.38 -41.63 -1.72
N LYS A 5 16.26 -41.64 -2.43
CA LYS A 5 15.94 -40.55 -3.37
C LYS A 5 16.08 -39.25 -2.58
N SER A 6 16.94 -38.35 -3.05
CA SER A 6 17.08 -37.02 -2.47
C SER A 6 15.70 -36.37 -2.42
N PRO A 7 15.36 -35.64 -1.34
CA PRO A 7 14.12 -34.86 -1.31
C PRO A 7 14.10 -33.95 -2.53
N LEU A 8 12.93 -33.84 -3.17
CA LEU A 8 12.75 -33.03 -4.36
C LEU A 8 13.12 -31.58 -4.03
N GLY A 9 14.10 -31.03 -4.75
CA GLY A 9 14.64 -29.71 -4.49
C GLY A 9 13.69 -28.60 -4.93
N TRP A 10 13.78 -27.42 -4.32
CA TRP A 10 12.99 -26.25 -4.72
C TRP A 10 13.15 -25.93 -6.21
N MET A 11 14.37 -26.07 -6.75
CA MET A 11 14.65 -25.78 -8.15
C MET A 11 14.03 -26.80 -9.12
N ASP A 12 13.80 -28.03 -8.66
CA ASP A 12 13.22 -29.12 -9.45
C ASP A 12 11.67 -29.05 -9.52
N LEU A 13 11.05 -28.14 -8.76
CA LEU A 13 9.61 -27.94 -8.82
C LEU A 13 9.19 -27.33 -10.18
N PRO A 14 8.11 -27.84 -10.81
CA PRO A 14 7.51 -27.20 -11.98
C PRO A 14 7.12 -25.74 -11.68
N GLY A 15 7.17 -24.90 -12.73
CA GLY A 15 6.88 -23.47 -12.60
C GLY A 15 5.46 -23.20 -12.05
N GLU A 16 4.50 -24.03 -12.41
CA GLU A 16 3.11 -23.99 -11.93
C GLU A 16 3.03 -24.19 -10.42
N ILE A 17 3.80 -25.14 -9.89
CA ILE A 17 3.85 -25.42 -8.45
C ILE A 17 4.54 -24.27 -7.72
N LYS A 18 5.65 -23.73 -8.26
CA LYS A 18 6.31 -22.54 -7.69
C LYS A 18 5.37 -21.33 -7.65
N ASN A 19 4.67 -21.04 -8.76
CA ASN A 19 3.67 -19.98 -8.84
C ASN A 19 2.57 -20.16 -7.81
N ARG A 20 2.06 -21.38 -7.63
CA ARG A 20 1.05 -21.66 -6.62
C ARG A 20 1.56 -21.43 -5.20
N ILE A 21 2.81 -21.80 -4.91
CA ILE A 21 3.45 -21.54 -3.62
C ILE A 21 3.62 -20.02 -3.42
N TYR A 22 4.09 -19.28 -4.42
CA TYR A 22 4.18 -17.82 -4.35
C TYR A 22 2.82 -17.17 -4.09
N GLU A 23 1.75 -17.61 -4.76
CA GLU A 23 0.40 -17.10 -4.49
C GLU A 23 -0.03 -17.32 -3.05
N LEU A 24 0.17 -18.52 -2.52
CA LEU A 24 -0.22 -18.85 -1.15
C LEU A 24 0.60 -18.09 -0.10
N THR A 25 1.88 -17.81 -0.40
CA THR A 25 2.83 -17.27 0.57
C THR A 25 3.06 -15.77 0.45
N LEU A 26 2.89 -15.18 -0.73
CA LEU A 26 3.22 -13.77 -0.99
C LEU A 26 1.99 -12.90 -1.25
N VAL A 27 0.81 -13.47 -1.50
CA VAL A 27 -0.41 -12.71 -1.76
C VAL A 27 -1.31 -12.66 -0.53
N SER A 28 -1.83 -11.47 -0.26
CA SER A 28 -2.79 -11.17 0.78
C SER A 28 -4.04 -10.51 0.19
N LYS A 29 -5.21 -10.94 0.66
CA LYS A 29 -6.48 -10.25 0.36
C LYS A 29 -6.61 -8.92 1.12
N ALA A 30 -5.97 -8.81 2.28
CA ALA A 30 -5.88 -7.58 3.05
C ALA A 30 -4.64 -6.77 2.62
N PRO A 31 -4.63 -5.44 2.82
CA PRO A 31 -3.44 -4.63 2.60
C PRO A 31 -2.23 -5.18 3.36
N VAL A 32 -1.06 -5.14 2.73
CA VAL A 32 0.22 -5.48 3.34
C VAL A 32 0.81 -4.20 3.92
N TYR A 33 0.76 -4.09 5.23
CA TYR A 33 1.26 -2.96 5.98
C TYR A 33 2.77 -2.97 6.05
N ILE A 34 3.39 -1.86 5.67
CA ILE A 34 4.81 -1.62 5.78
C ILE A 34 4.99 -0.61 6.91
N CYS A 35 5.72 -1.03 7.95
CA CYS A 35 6.05 -0.17 9.09
C CYS A 35 7.56 -0.11 9.28
N SER A 36 8.07 1.06 9.63
CA SER A 36 9.44 1.23 10.10
C SER A 36 9.49 1.13 11.62
N GLN A 37 10.26 0.19 12.15
CA GLN A 37 10.53 0.11 13.58
C GLN A 37 11.91 0.69 13.89
N TYR A 38 11.97 1.57 14.88
CA TYR A 38 13.22 2.06 15.45
C TYR A 38 13.78 1.02 16.42
N PHE A 39 14.73 0.19 15.96
CA PHE A 39 15.50 -0.65 16.87
C PHE A 39 16.69 0.14 17.43
N ARG A 40 16.74 0.28 18.75
CA ARG A 40 17.95 0.75 19.44
C ARG A 40 19.05 -0.32 19.34
N PRO A 41 20.30 0.01 18.98
CA PRO A 41 20.80 1.33 18.59
C PRO A 41 20.72 1.53 17.05
N ALA A 42 19.88 2.49 16.64
CA ALA A 42 19.85 3.16 15.33
C ALA A 42 19.64 2.37 14.02
N LYS A 43 19.33 1.07 14.03
CA LYS A 43 18.99 0.35 12.78
C LYS A 43 17.49 0.35 12.55
N LEU A 44 17.04 1.25 11.69
CA LEU A 44 15.65 1.25 11.25
C LEU A 44 15.38 0.04 10.34
N GLN A 45 14.42 -0.79 10.75
CA GLN A 45 14.03 -1.98 9.99
C GLN A 45 12.63 -1.78 9.41
N LEU A 46 12.49 -2.03 8.11
CA LEU A 46 11.20 -2.16 7.45
C LEU A 46 10.67 -3.56 7.71
N ARG A 47 9.45 -3.65 8.24
CA ARG A 47 8.75 -4.91 8.49
C ARG A 47 7.42 -4.91 7.73
N LEU A 48 7.04 -6.10 7.27
CA LEU A 48 5.79 -6.34 6.55
C LEU A 48 4.81 -7.06 7.48
N PHE A 49 3.62 -6.50 7.64
CA PHE A 49 2.55 -7.01 8.48
C PHE A 49 1.26 -7.15 7.66
N ARG A 50 0.36 -8.06 8.06
CA ARG A 50 -0.98 -8.18 7.44
C ARG A 50 -2.08 -7.47 8.22
N ASP A 51 -1.91 -7.34 9.54
CA ASP A 51 -2.86 -6.64 10.40
C ASP A 51 -2.09 -5.62 11.23
N TYR A 52 -2.52 -4.36 11.16
CA TYR A 52 -1.97 -3.30 11.98
C TYR A 52 -2.09 -3.61 13.48
N ASN A 53 -3.23 -4.18 13.93
CA ASN A 53 -3.46 -4.44 15.35
C ASN A 53 -2.53 -5.52 15.92
N SER A 54 -1.82 -6.25 15.05
CA SER A 54 -0.75 -7.16 15.47
C SER A 54 0.51 -6.43 15.93
N HIS A 55 0.61 -5.13 15.68
CA HIS A 55 1.74 -4.30 16.11
C HIS A 55 1.60 -3.80 17.56
N ASP A 56 0.38 -3.48 18.00
CA ASP A 56 0.08 -3.03 19.37
C ASP A 56 -0.08 -4.18 20.37
N ARG A 57 -0.32 -5.40 19.87
CA ARG A 57 -0.37 -6.57 20.74
C ARG A 57 1.06 -7.05 20.96
N ASP A 58 1.63 -6.66 22.10
CA ASP A 58 2.77 -7.34 22.69
C ASP A 58 2.61 -8.84 22.50
N SER A 59 3.67 -9.47 22.00
CA SER A 59 3.73 -10.83 21.48
C SER A 59 3.41 -11.95 22.47
N HIS A 60 2.81 -11.63 23.62
CA HIS A 60 2.55 -12.55 24.72
C HIS A 60 1.09 -13.06 24.82
N GLU A 61 0.12 -12.48 24.10
CA GLU A 61 -1.30 -12.89 24.23
C GLU A 61 -1.95 -13.54 22.97
N VAL A 62 -1.20 -13.80 21.90
CA VAL A 62 -1.80 -14.24 20.61
C VAL A 62 -1.99 -15.77 20.50
N GLU A 63 -1.80 -16.55 21.57
CA GLU A 63 -1.93 -18.02 21.49
C GLU A 63 -3.35 -18.58 21.60
N THR A 64 -4.38 -17.79 21.96
CA THR A 64 -5.66 -18.38 22.41
C THR A 64 -6.89 -18.24 21.51
N TYR A 65 -6.85 -17.55 20.36
CA TYR A 65 -8.05 -17.42 19.51
C TYR A 65 -7.82 -17.65 18.01
N GLY A 66 -8.03 -18.91 17.61
CA GLY A 66 -8.57 -19.30 16.30
C GLY A 66 -7.61 -19.33 15.09
N PRO A 67 -8.05 -19.93 13.95
CA PRO A 67 -7.24 -20.23 12.76
C PRO A 67 -6.81 -18.99 11.93
N SER A 68 -6.57 -17.85 12.58
CA SER A 68 -6.08 -16.60 11.98
C SER A 68 -4.63 -16.69 11.47
N HIS A 69 -3.92 -17.79 11.75
CA HIS A 69 -2.57 -18.08 11.25
C HIS A 69 -2.48 -18.27 9.72
N LEU A 70 -3.60 -18.48 9.02
CA LEU A 70 -3.66 -18.63 7.56
C LEU A 70 -3.35 -17.34 6.79
N HIS A 71 -2.99 -16.26 7.49
CA HIS A 71 -2.78 -14.96 6.89
C HIS A 71 -1.42 -14.35 7.23
N ARG A 72 -0.33 -15.11 7.23
CA ARG A 72 1.03 -14.53 7.24
C ARG A 72 1.62 -14.58 5.84
N ILE A 73 2.06 -13.44 5.30
CA ILE A 73 2.90 -13.48 4.10
C ILE A 73 4.30 -13.90 4.51
N SER A 74 5.01 -14.61 3.65
CA SER A 74 6.37 -15.12 3.91
C SER A 74 7.37 -14.47 2.94
N PRO A 75 7.64 -13.16 3.06
CA PRO A 75 8.56 -12.45 2.17
C PRO A 75 9.99 -13.00 2.25
N ASN A 76 10.34 -13.68 3.35
CA ASN A 76 11.63 -14.38 3.51
C ASN A 76 11.89 -15.42 2.42
N LEU A 77 10.84 -15.96 1.77
CA LEU A 77 10.99 -16.83 0.61
C LEU A 77 11.79 -16.17 -0.51
N LEU A 78 11.62 -14.85 -0.70
CA LEU A 78 12.34 -14.08 -1.73
C LEU A 78 13.84 -13.95 -1.43
N LEU A 79 14.27 -14.25 -0.20
CA LEU A 79 15.68 -14.20 0.20
C LEU A 79 16.42 -15.51 -0.09
N ALA A 80 15.72 -16.57 -0.50
CA ALA A 80 16.31 -17.89 -0.70
C ALA A 80 17.39 -17.88 -1.79
N ASN A 81 17.11 -17.27 -2.95
CA ASN A 81 18.08 -17.08 -4.03
C ASN A 81 17.57 -16.05 -5.07
N LYS A 82 18.45 -15.63 -5.99
CA LYS A 82 18.15 -14.62 -7.03
C LYS A 82 17.02 -15.03 -7.98
N GLN A 83 16.89 -16.31 -8.32
CA GLN A 83 15.82 -16.78 -9.21
C GLN A 83 14.47 -16.72 -8.51
N THR A 84 14.38 -17.19 -7.26
CA THR A 84 13.17 -17.12 -6.44
C THR A 84 12.73 -15.67 -6.21
N TYR A 85 13.69 -14.76 -6.02
CA TYR A 85 13.40 -13.34 -5.99
C TYR A 85 12.78 -12.85 -7.32
N ARG A 86 13.39 -13.16 -8.47
CA ARG A 86 12.90 -12.73 -9.80
C ARG A 86 11.48 -13.22 -10.09
N GLU A 87 11.17 -14.45 -9.72
CA GLU A 87 9.86 -15.07 -9.95
C GLU A 87 8.80 -14.55 -8.96
N GLY A 88 9.14 -14.47 -7.67
CA GLY A 88 8.18 -14.11 -6.62
C GLY A 88 7.98 -12.60 -6.42
N CYS A 89 8.96 -11.77 -6.76
CA CYS A 89 8.89 -10.31 -6.58
C CYS A 89 7.69 -9.69 -7.33
N PRO A 90 7.43 -9.98 -8.63
CA PRO A 90 6.25 -9.48 -9.32
C PRO A 90 4.93 -9.86 -8.64
N ILE A 91 4.87 -11.03 -8.01
CA ILE A 91 3.68 -11.51 -7.29
C ILE A 91 3.48 -10.72 -5.99
N LEU A 92 4.55 -10.52 -5.20
CA LEU A 92 4.48 -9.75 -3.95
C LEU A 92 4.07 -8.29 -4.21
N TYR A 93 4.73 -7.59 -5.13
CA TYR A 93 4.47 -6.16 -5.33
C TYR A 93 3.28 -5.89 -6.26
N GLY A 94 2.98 -6.80 -7.20
CA GLY A 94 1.93 -6.60 -8.21
C GLY A 94 0.55 -7.11 -7.85
N ARG A 95 0.41 -8.02 -6.87
CA ARG A 95 -0.90 -8.55 -6.45
C ARG A 95 -1.33 -8.07 -5.08
N ASN A 96 -0.50 -7.34 -4.35
CA ASN A 96 -0.83 -6.81 -3.04
C ASN A 96 -1.07 -5.30 -3.09
N ASN A 97 -1.91 -4.84 -2.15
CA ASN A 97 -2.04 -3.43 -1.84
C ASN A 97 -1.06 -3.08 -0.70
N LEU A 98 -0.06 -2.26 -0.99
CA LEU A 98 0.96 -1.88 0.01
C LEU A 98 0.47 -0.69 0.82
N ALA A 99 0.33 -0.86 2.13
CA ALA A 99 -0.16 0.16 3.03
C ALA A 99 0.98 0.81 3.83
N PHE A 100 1.01 2.14 3.87
CA PHE A 100 2.01 2.91 4.60
C PHE A 100 1.33 3.80 5.64
N HIS A 101 1.77 3.68 6.90
CA HIS A 101 1.22 4.45 8.03
C HIS A 101 1.93 5.78 8.23
N HIS A 102 3.25 5.78 8.06
CA HIS A 102 4.07 6.96 8.26
C HIS A 102 4.76 7.35 6.97
N GLN A 103 4.90 8.66 6.77
CA GLN A 103 5.63 9.21 5.63
C GLN A 103 7.06 8.69 5.57
N ASP A 104 7.72 8.65 6.73
CA ASP A 104 9.10 8.19 6.80
C ASP A 104 9.22 6.75 6.34
N THR A 105 8.27 5.88 6.73
CA THR A 105 8.24 4.50 6.25
C THR A 105 8.11 4.44 4.73
N PHE A 106 7.18 5.24 4.15
CA PHE A 106 7.03 5.34 2.70
C PHE A 106 8.32 5.80 2.02
N ASN A 107 8.91 6.90 2.48
CA ASN A 107 10.15 7.45 1.94
C ASN A 107 11.30 6.45 2.01
N MET A 108 11.51 5.83 3.16
CA MET A 108 12.59 4.87 3.37
C MET A 108 12.40 3.61 2.53
N PHE A 109 11.15 3.15 2.38
CA PHE A 109 10.83 2.03 1.49
C PHE A 109 11.18 2.38 0.04
N MET A 110 10.78 3.56 -0.43
CA MET A 110 11.10 4.01 -1.80
C MET A 110 12.62 4.15 -2.00
N MET A 111 13.33 4.82 -1.08
CA MET A 111 14.79 4.98 -1.14
C MET A 111 15.52 3.65 -1.12
N ARG A 112 15.07 2.69 -0.29
CA ARG A 112 15.67 1.36 -0.22
C ARG A 112 15.49 0.60 -1.52
N LEU A 113 14.31 0.66 -2.14
CA LEU A 113 14.06 -0.01 -3.41
C LEU A 113 14.73 0.67 -4.60
N ASP A 114 14.96 1.99 -4.56
CA ASP A 114 15.71 2.72 -5.59
C ASP A 114 17.23 2.45 -5.52
N GLY A 115 17.76 2.38 -4.30
CA GLY A 115 19.18 2.06 -4.07
C GLY A 115 19.53 0.61 -4.39
N ILE A 116 18.54 -0.29 -4.36
CA ILE A 116 18.67 -1.63 -4.90
C ILE A 116 18.61 -1.49 -6.44
N ARG A 117 19.76 -1.26 -7.06
CA ARG A 117 19.98 -1.45 -8.51
C ARG A 117 20.61 -2.82 -8.71
N PRO A 118 19.86 -3.93 -8.73
CA PRO A 118 20.49 -5.21 -8.96
C PRO A 118 20.91 -5.22 -10.43
N CYS A 119 22.16 -5.63 -10.71
CA CYS A 119 22.79 -5.63 -12.03
C CYS A 119 21.86 -6.16 -13.14
N GLY A 120 21.13 -5.27 -13.84
CA GLY A 120 20.20 -5.61 -14.92
C GLY A 120 18.84 -6.22 -14.53
N PHE A 121 18.29 -5.94 -13.35
CA PHE A 121 17.00 -6.50 -12.90
C PHE A 121 15.86 -5.47 -12.99
N THR A 122 14.65 -5.96 -13.29
CA THR A 122 13.41 -5.17 -13.22
C THR A 122 13.20 -4.65 -11.80
N LEU A 123 13.01 -3.35 -11.66
CA LEU A 123 12.81 -2.70 -10.36
C LEU A 123 11.51 -3.21 -9.73
N PRO A 124 11.50 -3.67 -8.47
CA PRO A 124 10.28 -4.09 -7.76
C PRO A 124 9.15 -3.06 -7.84
N LEU A 125 9.52 -1.79 -7.86
CA LEU A 125 8.62 -0.64 -7.97
C LEU A 125 7.77 -0.65 -9.26
N LEU A 126 8.29 -1.23 -10.36
CA LEU A 126 7.51 -1.36 -11.60
C LEU A 126 6.29 -2.26 -11.43
N PHE A 127 6.31 -3.18 -10.47
CA PHE A 127 5.18 -4.07 -10.24
C PHE A 127 4.14 -3.46 -9.31
N VAL A 128 4.42 -2.38 -8.58
CA VAL A 128 3.47 -1.79 -7.63
C VAL A 128 2.26 -1.23 -8.38
N GLN A 129 1.08 -1.78 -8.11
CA GLN A 129 -0.19 -1.35 -8.73
C GLN A 129 -1.13 -0.66 -7.75
N HIS A 130 -1.04 -0.99 -6.46
CA HIS A 130 -2.00 -0.55 -5.46
C HIS A 130 -1.26 -0.12 -4.20
N ILE A 131 -1.52 1.11 -3.75
CA ILE A 131 -1.03 1.59 -2.45
C ILE A 131 -2.17 2.09 -1.59
N THR A 132 -1.99 2.01 -0.29
CA THR A 132 -2.84 2.65 0.72
C THR A 132 -2.00 3.61 1.54
N LEU A 133 -2.46 4.85 1.64
CA LEU A 133 -1.86 5.87 2.48
C LEU A 133 -2.76 6.01 3.71
N SER A 134 -2.21 5.67 4.87
CA SER A 134 -2.91 5.67 6.14
C SER A 134 -2.23 6.63 7.11
N PRO A 135 -2.32 7.96 6.91
CA PRO A 135 -1.70 8.91 7.81
C PRO A 135 -2.17 8.67 9.24
N GLU A 136 -1.24 8.22 10.09
CA GLU A 136 -1.42 8.28 11.54
C GLU A 136 -0.89 9.63 11.96
N ALA A 137 -1.79 10.58 12.18
CA ALA A 137 -1.44 11.75 12.95
C ALA A 137 -1.93 11.49 14.37
N GLU A 138 -0.98 11.36 15.30
CA GLU A 138 -1.29 11.55 16.72
C GLU A 138 -1.43 13.04 17.05
N VAL A 139 -0.98 13.92 16.15
CA VAL A 139 -0.99 15.38 16.27
C VAL A 139 -1.62 15.98 15.01
N ASP A 140 -2.61 16.87 15.17
CA ASP A 140 -3.53 17.41 14.14
C ASP A 140 -2.92 17.94 12.81
N TYR A 141 -1.60 17.97 12.66
CA TYR A 141 -0.90 18.52 11.49
C TYR A 141 0.03 17.54 10.75
N GLU A 142 0.25 16.32 11.26
CA GLU A 142 1.16 15.34 10.59
C GLU A 142 0.54 14.69 9.33
N HIS A 143 -0.79 14.75 9.17
CA HIS A 143 -1.46 14.36 7.92
C HIS A 143 -0.88 15.10 6.69
N LEU A 144 -0.46 16.35 6.89
CA LEU A 144 0.12 17.20 5.85
C LEU A 144 1.49 16.70 5.38
N MET A 145 2.19 15.92 6.21
CA MET A 145 3.54 15.49 5.95
C MET A 145 3.56 14.45 4.83
N LEU A 146 2.73 13.40 4.89
CA LEU A 146 2.71 12.28 3.93
C LEU A 146 2.72 12.68 2.45
N PHE A 147 2.11 13.82 2.13
CA PHE A 147 1.98 14.34 0.77
C PHE A 147 3.06 15.36 0.38
N ARG A 148 3.93 15.78 1.29
CA ARG A 148 5.06 16.68 0.97
C ARG A 148 5.99 16.04 -0.06
N LYS A 149 6.56 16.89 -0.93
CA LYS A 149 7.63 16.57 -1.88
C LYS A 149 8.92 16.11 -1.18
N LEU A 150 8.89 14.91 -0.59
CA LEU A 150 10.08 14.21 -0.14
C LEU A 150 10.58 13.24 -1.22
N ASN A 151 11.82 12.77 -1.05
CA ASN A 151 12.50 11.92 -2.02
C ASN A 151 11.67 10.68 -2.41
N GLY A 152 10.84 10.15 -1.50
CA GLY A 152 9.99 9.00 -1.77
C GLY A 152 9.00 9.23 -2.91
N TRP A 153 8.34 10.39 -2.99
CA TRP A 153 7.40 10.69 -4.08
C TRP A 153 8.12 10.89 -5.43
N SER A 154 9.32 11.47 -5.42
CA SER A 154 10.16 11.60 -6.63
C SER A 154 10.56 10.24 -7.18
N ILE A 155 10.97 9.30 -6.31
CA ILE A 155 11.26 7.92 -6.69
C ILE A 155 10.00 7.20 -7.15
N PHE A 156 8.92 7.29 -6.37
CA PHE A 156 7.66 6.61 -6.63
C PHE A 156 7.08 7.00 -7.98
N SER A 157 6.97 8.30 -8.26
CA SER A 157 6.45 8.83 -9.52
C SER A 157 7.27 8.41 -10.74
N LYS A 158 8.60 8.27 -10.61
CA LYS A 158 9.45 7.77 -11.71
C LYS A 158 9.35 6.25 -11.92
N SER A 159 9.31 5.50 -10.82
CA SER A 159 9.57 4.05 -10.83
C SER A 159 8.29 3.21 -10.81
N CYS A 160 7.16 3.73 -10.28
CA CYS A 160 5.88 3.02 -10.17
C CYS A 160 4.94 3.37 -11.33
N GLN A 161 5.34 3.05 -12.56
CA GLN A 161 4.59 3.40 -13.78
C GLN A 161 3.28 2.61 -13.93
N ASN A 162 3.16 1.44 -13.27
CA ASN A 162 1.98 0.60 -13.31
C ASN A 162 0.98 0.87 -12.17
N LEU A 163 1.13 2.00 -11.47
CA LEU A 163 0.20 2.39 -10.42
C LEU A 163 -1.22 2.53 -10.97
N LYS A 164 -2.19 1.87 -10.34
CA LYS A 164 -3.61 1.91 -10.72
C LYS A 164 -4.47 2.63 -9.71
N THR A 165 -4.20 2.42 -8.42
CA THR A 165 -5.08 2.96 -7.35
C THR A 165 -4.27 3.47 -6.17
N ILE A 166 -4.68 4.62 -5.65
CA ILE A 166 -4.29 5.12 -4.33
C ILE A 166 -5.52 5.03 -3.43
N THR A 167 -5.40 4.34 -2.30
CA THR A 167 -6.46 4.25 -1.30
C THR A 167 -6.13 5.16 -0.12
N LEU A 168 -7.08 6.02 0.27
CA LEU A 168 -6.99 6.85 1.48
C LEU A 168 -7.58 6.08 2.66
N ASP A 169 -6.77 5.87 3.69
CA ASP A 169 -7.15 5.10 4.90
C ASP A 169 -6.91 5.90 6.19
N GLU A 170 -7.75 6.89 6.43
CA GLU A 170 -7.61 7.76 7.58
C GLU A 170 -7.99 7.08 8.90
N ARG A 171 -7.17 7.35 9.93
CA ARG A 171 -7.52 7.05 11.32
C ARG A 171 -8.32 8.18 11.97
N CYS A 172 -8.00 9.44 11.68
CA CYS A 172 -8.65 10.57 12.31
C CYS A 172 -10.02 10.87 11.68
N PHE A 173 -10.86 11.65 12.34
CA PHE A 173 -12.13 12.16 11.78
C PHE A 173 -11.92 13.26 10.74
N SER A 174 -10.71 13.34 10.17
CA SER A 174 -10.43 14.14 8.99
C SER A 174 -11.36 13.71 7.84
N TRP A 175 -11.57 14.65 6.93
CA TRP A 175 -12.42 14.40 5.78
C TRP A 175 -11.50 13.95 4.62
N PRO A 176 -11.76 12.82 3.96
CA PRO A 176 -10.97 12.28 2.85
C PRO A 176 -10.70 13.27 1.73
N HIS A 177 -11.59 14.24 1.55
CA HIS A 177 -11.38 15.31 0.59
C HIS A 177 -10.20 16.22 0.98
N LEU A 178 -9.95 16.48 2.27
CA LEU A 178 -8.79 17.27 2.70
C LEU A 178 -7.49 16.56 2.35
N ASP A 179 -7.35 15.27 2.66
CA ASP A 179 -6.17 14.49 2.26
C ASP A 179 -5.99 14.47 0.74
N ALA A 180 -7.09 14.38 0.00
CA ALA A 180 -7.07 14.45 -1.45
C ALA A 180 -6.61 15.82 -1.98
N ILE A 181 -7.09 16.91 -1.38
CA ILE A 181 -6.64 18.27 -1.67
C ILE A 181 -5.16 18.43 -1.34
N MET A 182 -4.71 17.85 -0.21
CA MET A 182 -3.31 17.87 0.20
C MET A 182 -2.42 17.13 -0.79
N PHE A 183 -2.87 15.98 -1.29
CA PHE A 183 -2.18 15.24 -2.35
C PHE A 183 -2.01 16.05 -3.64
N ILE A 184 -3.06 16.81 -4.04
CA ILE A 184 -3.00 17.73 -5.18
C ILE A 184 -2.01 18.88 -4.91
N LYS A 185 -2.15 19.56 -3.77
CA LYS A 185 -1.43 20.81 -3.48
C LYS A 185 0.03 20.61 -3.09
N PHE A 186 0.37 19.54 -2.37
CA PHE A 186 1.66 19.44 -1.69
C PHE A 186 2.65 18.42 -2.29
N GLY A 187 2.26 17.78 -3.40
CA GLY A 187 3.24 17.43 -4.43
C GLY A 187 3.22 16.03 -5.00
N GLY A 188 2.56 15.06 -4.35
CA GLY A 188 2.43 13.70 -4.91
C GLY A 188 1.85 13.73 -6.32
N PHE A 189 0.78 14.52 -6.52
CA PHE A 189 0.14 14.68 -7.82
C PHE A 189 1.03 15.36 -8.87
N GLU A 190 1.64 16.51 -8.53
CA GLU A 190 2.52 17.25 -9.46
C GLU A 190 3.68 16.39 -9.95
N LEU A 191 4.27 15.57 -9.07
CA LEU A 191 5.35 14.66 -9.44
C LEU A 191 4.87 13.53 -10.37
N ILE A 192 3.66 13.01 -10.16
CA ILE A 192 3.04 12.04 -11.06
C ILE A 192 2.78 12.66 -12.42
N VAL A 193 2.22 13.87 -12.50
CA VAL A 193 2.04 14.57 -13.79
C VAL A 193 3.39 14.77 -14.49
N LYS A 194 4.40 15.24 -13.75
CA LYS A 194 5.75 15.49 -14.28
C LYS A 194 6.42 14.23 -14.84
N HIS A 195 6.24 13.08 -14.20
CA HIS A 195 7.00 11.86 -14.52
C HIS A 195 6.21 10.79 -15.29
N GLN A 196 4.88 10.78 -15.18
CA GLN A 196 3.99 9.80 -15.81
C GLN A 196 2.99 10.42 -16.79
N GLY A 197 2.92 11.76 -16.85
CA GLY A 197 2.01 12.50 -17.72
C GLY A 197 0.64 12.77 -17.11
N GLU A 198 -0.04 13.78 -17.67
CA GLU A 198 -1.35 14.26 -17.20
C GLU A 198 -2.43 13.17 -17.26
N HIS A 199 -2.50 12.40 -18.34
CA HIS A 199 -3.46 11.32 -18.51
C HIS A 199 -3.37 10.29 -17.37
N LYS A 200 -2.14 9.90 -16.99
CA LYS A 200 -1.93 8.94 -15.91
C LYS A 200 -2.35 9.50 -14.56
N ALA A 201 -2.08 10.78 -14.32
CA ALA A 201 -2.47 11.46 -13.11
C ALA A 201 -4.01 11.53 -12.96
N ILE A 202 -4.74 11.83 -14.05
CA ILE A 202 -6.21 11.78 -14.08
C ILE A 202 -6.71 10.36 -13.82
N GLU A 203 -6.15 9.36 -14.49
CA GLU A 203 -6.52 7.95 -14.28
C GLU A 203 -6.40 7.57 -12.81
N ILE A 204 -5.35 8.03 -12.12
CA ILE A 204 -5.17 7.79 -10.68
C ILE A 204 -6.22 8.51 -9.83
N ILE A 205 -6.60 9.74 -10.18
CA ILE A 205 -7.70 10.47 -9.53
C ILE A 205 -9.01 9.68 -9.66
N ASP A 206 -9.37 9.31 -10.89
CA ASP A 206 -10.63 8.58 -11.16
C ASP A 206 -10.67 7.22 -10.46
N ASN A 207 -9.50 6.63 -10.17
CA ASN A 207 -9.34 5.37 -9.46
C ASN A 207 -8.98 5.50 -7.97
N MET A 208 -9.06 6.70 -7.41
CA MET A 208 -8.86 6.89 -5.97
C MET A 208 -9.94 6.15 -5.17
N LYS A 209 -9.51 5.56 -4.06
CA LYS A 209 -10.37 4.76 -3.19
C LYS A 209 -10.36 5.28 -1.76
N VAL A 210 -11.42 4.95 -1.03
CA VAL A 210 -11.50 5.15 0.42
C VAL A 210 -11.56 3.79 1.08
N SER A 211 -10.81 3.58 2.15
CA SER A 211 -10.80 2.29 2.84
C SER A 211 -12.16 1.99 3.50
N LEU A 212 -12.52 0.70 3.61
CA LEU A 212 -13.69 0.28 4.39
C LEU A 212 -13.57 0.68 5.87
N ARG A 213 -12.34 0.80 6.38
CA ARG A 213 -12.06 1.22 7.75
C ARG A 213 -12.45 2.69 7.95
N THR A 214 -12.04 3.58 7.04
CA THR A 214 -12.40 5.01 7.03
C THR A 214 -13.92 5.17 6.94
N ALA A 215 -14.54 4.51 5.95
CA ALA A 215 -15.99 4.56 5.78
C ALA A 215 -16.76 4.07 7.01
N GLY A 216 -16.30 2.98 7.63
CA GLY A 216 -16.87 2.44 8.87
C GLY A 216 -16.72 3.38 10.07
N ARG A 217 -15.60 4.12 10.18
CA ARG A 217 -15.38 5.11 11.26
C ARG A 217 -16.31 6.31 11.09
N MET A 218 -16.49 6.80 9.87
CA MET A 218 -17.43 7.90 9.60
C MET A 218 -18.88 7.49 9.87
N TYR A 219 -19.21 6.22 9.63
CA TYR A 219 -20.51 5.68 9.98
C TYR A 219 -20.75 5.60 11.49
N ARG A 220 -19.71 5.44 12.33
CA ARG A 220 -19.81 5.26 13.79
C ARG A 220 -20.33 6.46 14.59
N ARG A 221 -20.98 7.45 13.97
CA ARG A 221 -22.03 8.21 14.66
C ARG A 221 -23.10 7.22 15.19
N PRO A 222 -23.67 7.44 16.38
CA PRO A 222 -24.23 6.37 17.21
C PRO A 222 -25.53 5.81 16.63
N TRP A 223 -25.44 4.80 15.77
CA TRP A 223 -26.55 3.95 15.37
C TRP A 223 -26.34 2.55 15.95
N ARG A 224 -26.96 2.29 17.11
CA ARG A 224 -26.98 0.95 17.73
C ARG A 224 -27.96 0.06 16.96
N GLY A 225 -27.53 -1.14 16.56
CA GLY A 225 -28.47 -2.28 16.42
C GLY A 225 -28.70 -2.99 15.07
N VAL A 226 -27.87 -2.85 14.01
CA VAL A 226 -28.17 -3.55 12.73
C VAL A 226 -27.05 -4.51 12.25
N PRO A 227 -27.37 -5.77 11.86
CA PRO A 227 -26.46 -6.71 11.16
C PRO A 227 -26.17 -6.37 9.68
N GLU A 228 -26.84 -5.37 9.11
CA GLU A 228 -26.76 -4.93 7.70
C GLU A 228 -25.53 -4.03 7.38
N ARG A 229 -24.55 -4.05 8.29
CA ARG A 229 -23.41 -3.11 8.34
C ARG A 229 -22.53 -3.14 7.11
N THR A 230 -22.28 -4.30 6.51
CA THR A 230 -21.34 -4.41 5.39
C THR A 230 -21.85 -3.68 4.15
N ARG A 231 -23.15 -3.79 3.85
CA ARG A 231 -23.75 -3.13 2.67
C ARG A 231 -23.80 -1.62 2.84
N ILE A 232 -24.18 -1.15 4.03
CA ILE A 232 -24.22 0.29 4.35
C ILE A 232 -22.82 0.90 4.32
N VAL A 233 -21.83 0.23 4.94
CA VAL A 233 -20.44 0.69 4.92
C VAL A 233 -19.88 0.73 3.50
N ASP A 234 -20.18 -0.26 2.65
CA ASP A 234 -19.74 -0.24 1.25
C ASP A 234 -20.43 0.87 0.44
N MET A 235 -21.72 1.13 0.68
CA MET A 235 -22.43 2.24 0.04
C MET A 235 -21.83 3.60 0.43
N LEU A 236 -21.54 3.79 1.72
CA LEU A 236 -20.88 5.00 2.22
C LEU A 236 -19.48 5.14 1.65
N ARG A 237 -18.69 4.06 1.61
CA ARG A 237 -17.37 4.04 0.98
C ARG A 237 -17.44 4.57 -0.45
N ARG A 238 -18.35 4.03 -1.28
CA ARG A 238 -18.53 4.48 -2.66
C ARG A 238 -18.99 5.94 -2.77
N SER A 239 -19.80 6.40 -1.82
CA SER A 239 -20.21 7.81 -1.77
C SER A 239 -19.01 8.72 -1.50
N TRP A 240 -18.17 8.36 -0.54
CA TRP A 240 -16.95 9.11 -0.22
C TRP A 240 -15.93 9.07 -1.34
N GLU A 241 -15.78 7.94 -2.04
CA GLU A 241 -14.94 7.86 -3.24
C GLU A 241 -15.36 8.90 -4.29
N ARG A 242 -16.67 9.03 -4.56
CA ARG A 242 -17.17 10.06 -5.48
C ARG A 242 -16.89 11.48 -5.00
N GLU A 243 -17.09 11.75 -3.70
CA GLU A 243 -16.81 13.08 -3.14
C GLU A 243 -15.32 13.42 -3.19
N VAL A 244 -14.43 12.46 -2.90
CA VAL A 244 -12.97 12.63 -3.03
C VAL A 244 -12.60 13.00 -4.46
N VAL A 245 -13.05 12.22 -5.45
CA VAL A 245 -12.78 12.50 -6.87
C VAL A 245 -13.32 13.87 -7.28
N LYS A 246 -14.56 14.18 -6.88
CA LYS A 246 -15.18 15.48 -7.18
C LYS A 246 -14.40 16.64 -6.58
N SER A 247 -14.00 16.55 -5.31
CA SER A 247 -13.21 17.61 -4.66
C SER A 247 -11.84 17.80 -5.31
N MET A 248 -11.17 16.72 -5.73
CA MET A 248 -9.89 16.82 -6.42
C MET A 248 -10.03 17.54 -7.77
N LYS A 249 -11.02 17.16 -8.58
CA LYS A 249 -11.28 17.79 -9.88
C LYS A 249 -11.62 19.28 -9.71
N TYR A 250 -12.46 19.61 -8.74
CA TYR A 250 -12.78 20.99 -8.41
C TYR A 250 -11.55 21.82 -8.05
N ILE A 251 -10.61 21.27 -7.27
CA ILE A 251 -9.36 21.98 -6.95
C ILE A 251 -8.45 22.13 -8.17
N LEU A 252 -8.37 21.13 -9.05
CA LEU A 252 -7.58 21.26 -10.28
C LEU A 252 -8.11 22.39 -11.17
N GLU A 253 -9.43 22.49 -11.32
CA GLU A 253 -10.09 23.58 -12.05
C GLU A 253 -9.86 24.94 -11.38
N LEU A 254 -10.10 25.03 -10.07
CA LEU A 254 -9.99 26.27 -9.30
C LEU A 254 -8.58 26.87 -9.35
N GLU A 255 -7.56 26.03 -9.20
CA GLU A 255 -6.16 26.44 -9.16
C GLU A 255 -5.56 26.59 -10.58
N GLN A 256 -6.37 26.37 -11.63
CA GLN A 256 -5.93 26.33 -13.03
C GLN A 256 -4.73 25.41 -13.24
N LEU A 257 -4.66 24.35 -12.43
CA LEU A 257 -3.59 23.37 -12.51
C LEU A 257 -3.86 22.51 -13.73
N PHE A 258 -2.96 22.62 -14.72
CA PHE A 258 -3.01 21.86 -15.98
C PHE A 258 -4.21 22.24 -16.86
N PRO A 259 -4.24 23.47 -17.42
CA PRO A 259 -5.38 24.01 -18.19
C PRO A 259 -5.69 23.24 -19.48
N LYS A 260 -4.82 22.31 -19.90
CA LYS A 260 -5.05 21.39 -21.01
C LYS A 260 -6.01 20.25 -20.64
N LEU A 261 -6.22 20.01 -19.35
CA LEU A 261 -7.18 19.07 -18.83
C LEU A 261 -8.55 19.76 -18.77
N GLN A 262 -9.27 19.76 -19.89
CA GLN A 262 -10.72 20.00 -19.84
C GLN A 262 -11.34 18.77 -19.17
N LEU A 263 -11.51 18.85 -17.83
CA LEU A 263 -12.08 17.81 -16.96
C LEU A 263 -13.61 17.69 -17.08
#